data_AF-A0A925DBH6-F1
#
_entry.id   AF-A0A925DBH6-F1
#
_cell.length_a   1.000
_cell.length_b   1.000
_cell.length_c   1.000
_cell.angle_alpha   90.00
_cell.angle_beta   90.00
_cell.angle_gamma   90.00
#
_symmetry.space_group_name_H-M   'P 1'
#
loop_
_entity.id
_entity.type
_entity.pdbx_description
1 polymer ?
#
loop_
_entity_poly.entity_id
_entity_poly.type
_entity_poly.pdbx_seq_one_letter_code
_entity_poly.pdbx_strand_id
1 'polypeptide(L)'
;NGSPIAIMLACYTAAFDRDKDCLAEDMLRAPGGPVAVYGGSRVTMPYGMAVMSSEMLDEYFKNKPATLGEAILRTKRRMVMPIDEKNAHERPNRVLLNALASLLSPAPATLAQERQEHLHLFNLIGDPNLRLAYPQEVKLELQGTPTPGKPLDFIAESPIAGRVTIELLARRDIFKVKAPSRDHFEPSNAALAAWQTVYEQANDQVWVQKVVDMPPTDAGVVKLTEQLQIPAEARGPAHVRVFVEGPQGHAVGIVSVVLRPAKKVEVSANRAEAASR
;
A
#
# COMPACT_ATOMS: atom_id res chain seq x y z
N ASN A 1 4.23 13.10 14.11
CA ASN A 1 3.00 12.37 13.72
C ASN A 1 1.92 13.36 13.34
N GLY A 2 1.61 13.47 12.05
CA GLY A 2 0.46 14.27 11.57
C GLY A 2 -0.81 13.42 11.58
N SER A 3 -1.97 14.04 11.84
CA SER A 3 -3.24 13.30 11.79
C SER A 3 -3.57 12.89 10.35
N PRO A 4 -4.25 11.74 10.15
CA PRO A 4 -4.49 11.21 8.81
C PRO A 4 -5.53 12.02 8.04
N ILE A 5 -5.61 11.79 6.73
CA ILE A 5 -6.73 12.19 5.88
C ILE A 5 -7.63 10.97 5.72
N ALA A 6 -8.90 11.06 6.07
CA ALA A 6 -9.84 9.95 5.93
C ALA A 6 -10.53 10.01 4.56
N ILE A 7 -10.38 8.95 3.76
CA ILE A 7 -11.05 8.79 2.48
C ILE A 7 -12.16 7.73 2.62
N MET A 8 -13.40 8.18 2.67
CA MET A 8 -14.59 7.38 2.98
C MET A 8 -15.42 7.19 1.70
N LEU A 9 -15.07 6.18 0.91
CA LEU A 9 -15.84 5.78 -0.28
C LEU A 9 -17.09 5.00 0.14
N ALA A 10 -18.04 5.70 0.77
CA ALA A 10 -19.25 5.14 1.34
C ALA A 10 -20.38 6.18 1.43
N CYS A 11 -21.61 5.68 1.43
CA CYS A 11 -22.82 6.49 1.48
C CYS A 11 -22.93 7.29 2.79
N TYR A 12 -23.46 8.50 2.71
CA TYR A 12 -23.86 9.36 3.85
C TYR A 12 -22.78 9.69 4.89
N THR A 13 -21.52 9.35 4.65
CA THR A 13 -20.41 9.65 5.57
C THR A 13 -20.13 11.14 5.69
N ALA A 14 -20.47 11.94 4.67
CA ALA A 14 -20.31 13.39 4.62
C ALA A 14 -21.64 14.11 4.33
N ALA A 15 -22.74 13.66 4.92
CA ALA A 15 -24.07 14.26 4.79
C ALA A 15 -24.23 15.47 5.75
N PHE A 16 -23.41 16.50 5.57
CA PHE A 16 -23.30 17.68 6.45
C PHE A 16 -24.52 18.61 6.44
N ASP A 17 -25.52 18.33 5.61
CA ASP A 17 -26.73 19.13 5.46
C ASP A 17 -27.92 18.56 6.26
N ARG A 18 -27.65 17.67 7.21
CA ARG A 18 -28.66 17.04 8.07
C ARG A 18 -28.77 17.76 9.42
N ASP A 19 -29.87 17.52 10.13
CA ASP A 19 -30.13 18.13 11.45
C ASP A 19 -29.14 17.70 12.55
N LYS A 20 -28.38 16.63 12.30
CA LYS A 20 -27.34 16.11 13.19
C LYS A 20 -26.01 16.10 12.45
N ASP A 21 -24.93 16.32 13.20
CA ASP A 21 -23.58 16.14 12.71
C ASP A 21 -23.44 14.77 12.03
N CYS A 22 -22.84 14.74 10.84
CA CYS A 22 -22.54 13.51 10.12
C CYS A 22 -21.23 12.88 10.62
N LEU A 23 -20.97 11.63 10.21
CA LEU A 23 -19.76 10.91 10.61
C LEU A 23 -18.47 11.70 10.34
N ALA A 24 -18.37 12.36 9.18
CA ALA A 24 -17.20 13.16 8.84
C ALA A 24 -17.00 14.34 9.80
N GLU A 25 -18.08 14.99 10.24
CA GLU A 25 -18.01 16.10 11.21
C GLU A 25 -17.59 15.59 12.60
N ASP A 26 -18.17 14.47 13.05
CA ASP A 26 -17.80 13.83 14.30
C ASP A 26 -16.32 13.41 14.30
N MET A 27 -15.85 12.80 13.21
CA MET A 27 -14.44 12.40 13.06
C MET A 27 -13.49 13.59 13.15
N LEU A 28 -13.80 14.71 12.49
CA LEU A 28 -12.95 15.91 12.53
C LEU A 28 -12.86 16.55 13.92
N ARG A 29 -13.94 16.49 14.70
CA ARG A 29 -13.98 17.05 16.06
C ARG A 29 -13.41 16.09 17.11
N ALA A 30 -13.33 14.80 16.80
CA ALA A 30 -12.84 13.80 17.74
C ALA A 30 -11.37 14.04 18.12
N PRO A 31 -10.99 13.93 19.41
CA PRO A 31 -9.58 13.95 19.80
C PRO A 31 -8.78 12.88 19.08
N GLY A 32 -7.71 13.28 18.37
CA GLY A 32 -6.90 12.37 17.56
C GLY A 32 -7.54 11.94 16.23
N GLY A 33 -8.67 12.55 15.85
CA GLY A 33 -9.33 12.34 14.56
C GLY A 33 -8.52 12.84 13.36
N PRO A 34 -8.98 12.54 12.12
CA PRO A 34 -8.33 13.01 10.90
C PRO A 34 -8.29 14.54 10.79
N VAL A 35 -7.35 15.07 10.01
CA VAL A 35 -7.29 16.52 9.67
C VAL A 35 -8.28 16.93 8.57
N ALA A 36 -8.76 15.96 7.79
CA ALA A 36 -9.71 16.15 6.70
C ALA A 36 -10.44 14.83 6.42
N VAL A 37 -11.69 14.92 5.98
CA VAL A 37 -12.51 13.78 5.57
C VAL A 37 -13.06 14.04 4.16
N TYR A 38 -12.90 13.07 3.27
CA TYR A 38 -13.54 13.06 1.96
C TYR A 38 -14.56 11.94 1.89
N GLY A 39 -15.84 12.25 1.70
CA GLY A 39 -16.91 11.26 1.78
C GLY A 39 -18.17 11.60 0.98
N GLY A 40 -19.05 10.62 0.81
CA GLY A 40 -20.34 10.77 0.12
C GLY A 40 -21.42 11.38 1.01
N SER A 41 -22.18 12.34 0.50
CA SER A 41 -23.31 12.96 1.22
C SER A 41 -24.64 12.22 1.01
N ARG A 42 -24.72 11.33 0.00
CA ARG A 42 -25.91 10.54 -0.35
C ARG A 42 -25.52 9.10 -0.68
N VAL A 43 -26.46 8.34 -1.25
CA VAL A 43 -26.19 7.01 -1.82
C VAL A 43 -25.15 7.15 -2.92
N THR A 44 -24.08 6.37 -2.82
CA THR A 44 -22.99 6.33 -3.78
C THR A 44 -22.93 4.96 -4.44
N MET A 45 -22.80 4.94 -5.75
CA MET A 45 -22.75 3.75 -6.57
C MET A 45 -21.32 3.20 -6.71
N PRO A 46 -21.16 1.86 -6.74
CA PRO A 46 -19.85 1.22 -6.64
C PRO A 46 -18.93 1.55 -7.83
N TYR A 47 -19.45 1.73 -9.03
CA TYR A 47 -18.61 2.03 -10.20
C TYR A 47 -18.05 3.46 -10.12
N GLY A 48 -18.87 4.46 -9.83
CA GLY A 48 -18.44 5.83 -9.59
C GLY A 48 -17.34 5.91 -8.54
N MET A 49 -17.51 5.21 -7.41
CA MET A 49 -16.50 5.14 -6.34
C MET A 49 -15.22 4.43 -6.78
N ALA A 50 -15.30 3.32 -7.50
CA ALA A 50 -14.12 2.59 -7.98
C ALA A 50 -13.28 3.41 -8.97
N VAL A 51 -13.95 4.21 -9.79
CA VAL A 51 -13.27 5.12 -10.71
C VAL A 51 -12.61 6.25 -9.94
N MET A 52 -13.37 6.88 -9.04
CA MET A 52 -12.85 7.95 -8.18
C MET A 52 -11.60 7.49 -7.43
N SER A 53 -11.63 6.32 -6.81
CA SER A 53 -10.50 5.76 -6.07
C SER A 53 -9.28 5.53 -6.96
N SER A 54 -9.47 4.96 -8.16
CA SER A 54 -8.39 4.76 -9.12
C SER A 54 -7.73 6.08 -9.53
N GLU A 55 -8.54 7.12 -9.78
CA GLU A 55 -8.01 8.44 -10.15
C GLU A 55 -7.35 9.17 -8.98
N MET A 56 -7.82 8.97 -7.74
CA MET A 56 -7.16 9.51 -6.55
C MET A 56 -5.79 8.88 -6.33
N LEU A 57 -5.69 7.55 -6.48
CA LEU A 57 -4.42 6.83 -6.36
C LEU A 57 -3.41 7.31 -7.41
N ASP A 58 -3.83 7.43 -8.67
CA ASP A 58 -2.96 7.95 -9.73
C ASP A 58 -2.52 9.39 -9.46
N GLU A 59 -3.44 10.28 -9.07
CA GLU A 59 -3.11 11.67 -8.79
C GLU A 59 -2.11 11.78 -7.61
N TYR A 60 -2.37 11.07 -6.51
CA TYR A 60 -1.52 11.14 -5.32
C TYR A 60 -0.12 10.55 -5.57
N PHE A 61 -0.03 9.36 -6.15
CA PHE A 61 1.25 8.65 -6.26
C PHE A 61 2.07 9.06 -7.49
N LYS A 62 1.45 9.51 -8.59
CA LYS A 62 2.16 9.89 -9.83
C LYS A 62 2.30 11.40 -9.97
N ASN A 63 1.21 12.14 -9.83
CA ASN A 63 1.19 13.58 -10.13
C ASN A 63 1.57 14.46 -8.93
N LYS A 64 1.53 13.91 -7.71
CA LYS A 64 1.99 14.53 -6.46
C LYS A 64 1.55 16.00 -6.30
N PRO A 65 0.23 16.29 -6.32
CA PRO A 65 -0.31 17.64 -6.14
C PRO A 65 0.16 18.28 -4.82
N ALA A 66 0.28 19.60 -4.79
CA ALA A 66 0.81 20.28 -3.60
C ALA A 66 -0.17 20.24 -2.42
N THR A 67 -1.48 20.29 -2.71
CA THR A 67 -2.54 20.37 -1.71
C THR A 67 -3.61 19.30 -1.87
N LEU A 68 -4.33 19.02 -0.77
CA LEU A 68 -5.46 18.11 -0.77
C LEU A 68 -6.58 18.55 -1.73
N GLY A 69 -6.87 19.85 -1.78
CA GLY A 69 -7.85 20.43 -2.70
C GLY A 69 -7.47 20.22 -4.16
N GLU A 70 -6.19 20.40 -4.51
CA GLU A 70 -5.69 20.10 -5.86
C GLU A 70 -5.84 18.62 -6.22
N ALA A 71 -5.49 17.72 -5.29
CA ALA A 71 -5.66 16.29 -5.49
C ALA A 71 -7.12 15.93 -5.83
N ILE A 72 -8.05 16.40 -5.01
CA ILE A 72 -9.48 16.11 -5.17
C ILE A 72 -10.04 16.75 -6.45
N LEU A 73 -9.68 18.01 -6.73
CA LEU A 73 -10.13 18.71 -7.94
C LEU A 73 -9.68 17.98 -9.21
N ARG A 74 -8.41 17.57 -9.27
CA ARG A 74 -7.84 16.87 -10.44
C ARG A 74 -8.44 15.47 -10.59
N THR A 75 -8.59 14.71 -9.49
CA THR A 75 -9.33 13.44 -9.49
C THR A 75 -10.73 13.62 -10.08
N LYS A 76 -11.51 14.57 -9.55
CA LYS A 76 -12.88 14.84 -10.02
C LYS A 76 -12.92 15.13 -11.51
N ARG A 77 -12.01 15.97 -12.02
CA ARG A 77 -11.89 16.25 -13.46
C ARG A 77 -11.56 14.98 -14.26
N ARG A 78 -10.54 14.20 -13.85
CA ARG A 78 -10.11 12.99 -14.58
C ARG A 78 -11.17 11.89 -14.59
N MET A 79 -12.00 11.82 -13.56
CA MET A 79 -13.09 10.84 -13.44
C MET A 79 -14.16 11.01 -14.53
N VAL A 80 -14.57 12.25 -14.82
CA VAL A 80 -15.61 12.51 -15.84
C VAL A 80 -15.06 12.60 -17.26
N MET A 81 -13.78 12.89 -17.42
CA MET A 81 -13.13 12.88 -18.74
C MET A 81 -13.24 11.49 -19.38
N PRO A 82 -13.65 11.39 -20.66
CA PRO A 82 -13.63 10.14 -21.39
C PRO A 82 -12.19 9.62 -21.50
N ILE A 83 -12.05 8.29 -21.63
CA ILE A 83 -10.77 7.72 -22.02
C ILE A 83 -10.59 8.00 -23.50
N ASP A 84 -9.48 8.62 -23.88
CA ASP A 84 -9.04 8.65 -25.26
C ASP A 84 -8.55 7.24 -25.63
N GLU A 85 -9.18 6.62 -26.64
CA GLU A 85 -8.83 5.27 -27.10
C GLU A 85 -7.35 5.15 -27.47
N LYS A 86 -6.73 6.23 -27.97
CA LYS A 86 -5.30 6.25 -28.31
C LYS A 86 -4.40 6.16 -27.07
N ASN A 87 -4.87 6.69 -25.95
CA ASN A 87 -4.13 6.79 -24.68
C ASN A 87 -4.69 5.84 -23.60
N ALA A 88 -5.51 4.87 -23.99
CA ALA A 88 -6.13 3.91 -23.07
C ALA A 88 -5.10 3.12 -22.24
N HIS A 89 -3.92 2.87 -22.83
CA HIS A 89 -2.80 2.19 -22.20
C HIS A 89 -2.19 2.96 -21.01
N GLU A 90 -2.41 4.28 -20.92
CA GLU A 90 -1.94 5.10 -19.79
C GLU A 90 -2.84 4.95 -18.55
N ARG A 91 -4.08 4.48 -18.73
CA ARG A 91 -5.08 4.30 -17.68
C ARG A 91 -5.70 2.90 -17.73
N PRO A 92 -4.90 1.82 -17.61
CA PRO A 92 -5.37 0.45 -17.79
C PRO A 92 -6.43 0.05 -16.75
N ASN A 93 -6.29 0.52 -15.50
CA ASN A 93 -7.29 0.29 -14.46
C ASN A 93 -8.65 0.87 -14.82
N ARG A 94 -8.68 2.07 -15.41
CA ARG A 94 -9.91 2.74 -15.85
C ARG A 94 -10.60 1.96 -16.98
N VAL A 95 -9.84 1.44 -17.93
CA VAL A 95 -10.35 0.59 -19.02
C VAL A 95 -10.97 -0.68 -18.45
N LEU A 96 -10.25 -1.38 -17.56
CA LEU A 96 -10.75 -2.59 -16.90
C LEU A 96 -12.03 -2.32 -16.11
N LEU A 97 -12.06 -1.25 -15.31
CA LEU A 97 -13.24 -0.85 -14.55
C LEU A 97 -14.44 -0.55 -15.46
N ASN A 98 -14.23 0.11 -16.60
CA ASN A 98 -15.29 0.34 -17.59
C ASN A 98 -15.82 -0.97 -18.17
N ALA A 99 -14.94 -1.90 -18.54
CA ALA A 99 -15.36 -3.18 -19.11
C ALA A 99 -16.18 -4.01 -18.09
N LEU A 100 -15.72 -4.09 -16.84
CA LEU A 100 -16.45 -4.79 -15.78
C LEU A 100 -17.80 -4.13 -15.47
N ALA A 101 -17.84 -2.79 -15.40
CA ALA A 101 -19.07 -2.07 -15.15
C ALA A 101 -20.08 -2.22 -16.30
N SER A 102 -19.61 -2.20 -17.56
CA SER A 102 -20.49 -2.44 -18.72
C SER A 102 -21.09 -3.85 -18.71
N LEU A 103 -20.39 -4.83 -18.16
CA LEU A 103 -20.87 -6.22 -18.05
C LEU A 103 -21.80 -6.45 -16.86
N LEU A 104 -21.49 -5.85 -15.70
CA LEU A 104 -22.15 -6.16 -14.43
C LEU A 104 -23.23 -5.14 -14.01
N SER A 105 -23.17 -3.92 -14.53
CA SER A 105 -24.13 -2.88 -14.17
C SER A 105 -25.51 -3.22 -14.72
N PRO A 106 -26.59 -3.02 -13.94
CA PRO A 106 -27.96 -3.11 -14.47
C PRO A 106 -28.29 -1.97 -15.45
N ALA A 107 -27.47 -0.92 -15.54
CA ALA A 107 -27.71 0.26 -16.38
C ALA A 107 -26.43 0.72 -17.12
N PRO A 108 -25.82 -0.12 -17.98
CA PRO A 108 -24.50 0.15 -18.58
C PRO A 108 -24.49 1.39 -19.50
N ALA A 109 -25.63 1.76 -20.08
CA ALA A 109 -25.76 2.97 -20.89
C ALA A 109 -25.59 4.28 -20.09
N THR A 110 -25.67 4.23 -18.76
CA THR A 110 -25.67 5.41 -17.87
C THR A 110 -24.39 5.58 -17.06
N LEU A 111 -23.35 4.77 -17.30
CA LEU A 111 -22.09 4.83 -16.56
C LEU A 111 -21.43 6.22 -16.59
N ALA A 112 -21.59 6.98 -17.68
CA ALA A 112 -21.09 8.36 -17.74
C ALA A 112 -21.85 9.29 -16.76
N GLN A 113 -23.17 9.12 -16.66
CA GLN A 113 -24.02 9.90 -15.76
C GLN A 113 -23.72 9.54 -14.30
N GLU A 114 -23.54 8.25 -13.99
CA GLU A 114 -23.13 7.81 -12.65
C GLU A 114 -21.85 8.53 -12.20
N ARG A 115 -20.84 8.67 -13.08
CA ARG A 115 -19.62 9.40 -12.71
C ARG A 115 -19.86 10.89 -12.48
N GLN A 116 -20.71 11.51 -13.29
CA GLN A 116 -21.04 12.93 -13.12
C GLN A 116 -21.77 13.17 -11.80
N GLU A 117 -22.73 12.31 -11.45
CA GLU A 117 -23.43 12.35 -10.17
C GLU A 117 -22.44 12.30 -8.99
N HIS A 118 -21.47 11.39 -9.03
CA HIS A 118 -20.48 11.22 -7.96
C HIS A 118 -19.58 12.45 -7.75
N LEU A 119 -19.41 13.32 -8.74
CA LEU A 119 -18.71 14.59 -8.54
C LEU A 119 -19.41 15.48 -7.52
N HIS A 120 -20.74 15.46 -7.53
CA HIS A 120 -21.60 16.28 -6.69
C HIS A 120 -21.84 15.64 -5.32
N LEU A 121 -21.88 14.30 -5.27
CA LEU A 121 -22.14 13.59 -4.02
C LEU A 121 -20.95 13.57 -3.06
N PHE A 122 -19.73 13.64 -3.56
CA PHE A 122 -18.54 13.57 -2.71
C PHE A 122 -18.03 14.94 -2.29
N ASN A 123 -17.76 15.11 -0.99
CA ASN A 123 -17.39 16.38 -0.39
C ASN A 123 -16.12 16.25 0.44
N LEU A 124 -15.27 17.27 0.34
CA LEU A 124 -14.14 17.47 1.25
C LEU A 124 -14.63 18.30 2.43
N ILE A 125 -14.53 17.75 3.63
CA ILE A 125 -14.71 18.47 4.88
C ILE A 125 -13.33 18.59 5.53
N GLY A 126 -12.80 19.81 5.62
CA GLY A 126 -11.42 20.10 6.04
C GLY A 126 -10.79 21.20 5.19
N ASP A 127 -9.50 21.46 5.39
CA ASP A 127 -8.77 22.52 4.67
C ASP A 127 -8.33 22.05 3.27
N PRO A 128 -8.85 22.62 2.17
CA PRO A 128 -8.38 22.31 0.82
C PRO A 128 -6.93 22.75 0.57
N ASN A 129 -6.39 23.68 1.34
CA ASN A 129 -5.00 24.14 1.24
C ASN A 129 -4.02 23.29 2.06
N LEU A 130 -4.51 22.24 2.74
CA LEU A 130 -3.66 21.29 3.45
C LEU A 130 -2.59 20.74 2.51
N ARG A 131 -1.31 20.99 2.84
CA ARG A 131 -0.17 20.50 2.08
C ARG A 131 -0.01 19.00 2.26
N LEU A 132 0.12 18.28 1.15
CA LEU A 132 0.34 16.85 1.17
C LEU A 132 1.82 16.55 1.40
N ALA A 133 2.10 15.66 2.35
CA ALA A 133 3.45 15.18 2.62
C ALA A 133 3.75 13.96 1.74
N TYR A 134 4.83 14.03 0.98
CA TYR A 134 5.33 12.92 0.19
C TYR A 134 6.64 12.41 0.80
N PRO A 135 6.81 11.08 0.94
CA PRO A 135 8.09 10.56 1.38
C PRO A 135 9.16 10.86 0.32
N GLN A 136 10.35 11.23 0.78
CA GLN A 136 11.53 11.36 -0.05
C GLN A 136 12.01 9.98 -0.50
N GLU A 137 12.86 9.92 -1.52
CA GLU A 137 13.37 8.66 -2.04
C GLU A 137 14.63 8.22 -1.27
N VAL A 138 14.68 6.96 -0.85
CA VAL A 138 15.90 6.30 -0.39
C VAL A 138 16.41 5.44 -1.54
N LYS A 139 17.63 5.70 -1.99
CA LYS A 139 18.31 4.82 -2.95
C LYS A 139 18.82 3.59 -2.21
N LEU A 140 18.36 2.42 -2.61
CA LEU A 140 18.70 1.14 -1.98
C LEU A 140 19.43 0.24 -2.97
N GLU A 141 20.61 -0.23 -2.61
CA GLU A 141 21.45 -1.10 -3.42
C GLU A 141 21.79 -2.38 -2.65
N LEU A 142 21.44 -3.53 -3.22
CA LEU A 142 21.73 -4.83 -2.62
C LEU A 142 23.11 -5.33 -3.07
N GLN A 143 23.91 -5.80 -2.13
CA GLN A 143 25.24 -6.35 -2.38
C GLN A 143 25.14 -7.88 -2.46
N GLY A 144 24.79 -8.38 -3.66
CA GLY A 144 24.70 -9.81 -3.95
C GLY A 144 23.27 -10.33 -4.13
N THR A 145 23.15 -11.66 -4.23
CA THR A 145 21.86 -12.33 -4.48
C THR A 145 21.19 -12.77 -3.16
N PRO A 146 19.97 -12.31 -2.87
CA PRO A 146 19.22 -12.73 -1.69
C PRO A 146 19.03 -14.26 -1.64
N THR A 147 19.57 -14.89 -0.60
CA THR A 147 19.50 -16.35 -0.41
C THR A 147 18.89 -16.67 0.96
N PRO A 148 17.82 -17.46 1.05
CA PRO A 148 17.25 -17.89 2.32
C PRO A 148 18.29 -18.50 3.26
N GLY A 149 18.25 -18.10 4.54
CA GLY A 149 19.17 -18.54 5.57
C GLY A 149 20.54 -17.84 5.57
N LYS A 150 20.83 -16.98 4.58
CA LYS A 150 22.08 -16.22 4.50
C LYS A 150 21.86 -14.74 4.82
N PRO A 151 22.89 -14.03 5.31
CA PRO A 151 22.85 -12.58 5.37
C PRO A 151 22.77 -11.95 3.99
N LEU A 152 22.11 -10.79 3.90
CA LEU A 152 22.08 -9.91 2.74
C LEU A 152 22.61 -8.54 3.14
N ASP A 153 23.71 -8.15 2.53
CA ASP A 153 24.31 -6.83 2.70
C ASP A 153 23.64 -5.83 1.74
N PHE A 154 23.47 -4.59 2.18
CA PHE A 154 22.92 -3.53 1.35
C PHE A 154 23.44 -2.15 1.77
N ILE A 155 23.26 -1.20 0.86
CA ILE A 155 23.58 0.21 1.05
C ILE A 155 22.29 1.00 0.85
N ALA A 156 21.95 1.84 1.82
CA ALA A 156 20.85 2.79 1.74
C ALA A 156 21.40 4.22 1.78
N GLU A 157 21.02 5.04 0.81
CA GLU A 157 21.33 6.47 0.74
C GLU A 157 20.03 7.26 0.89
N SER A 158 19.94 8.05 1.95
CA SER A 158 18.76 8.84 2.30
C SER A 158 19.07 10.32 2.33
N PRO A 159 18.17 11.19 1.86
CA PRO A 159 18.30 12.64 1.98
C PRO A 159 18.00 13.15 3.40
N ILE A 160 17.52 12.28 4.30
CA ILE A 160 17.25 12.63 5.69
C ILE A 160 17.87 11.61 6.65
N ALA A 161 18.29 12.12 7.81
CA ALA A 161 18.65 11.32 8.98
C ALA A 161 17.40 10.93 9.78
N GLY A 162 17.51 9.90 10.61
CA GLY A 162 16.43 9.49 11.50
C GLY A 162 16.46 8.03 11.89
N ARG A 163 15.35 7.57 12.46
CA ARG A 163 15.14 6.16 12.81
C ARG A 163 14.83 5.38 11.54
N VAL A 164 15.57 4.31 11.29
CA VAL A 164 15.45 3.50 10.08
C VAL A 164 14.83 2.16 10.39
N THR A 165 13.76 1.82 9.69
CA THR A 165 13.15 0.49 9.69
C THR A 165 13.50 -0.20 8.37
N ILE A 166 14.24 -1.30 8.47
CA ILE A 166 14.64 -2.17 7.35
C ILE A 166 13.82 -3.44 7.43
N GLU A 167 13.20 -3.84 6.33
CA GLU A 167 12.34 -5.03 6.29
C GLU A 167 12.57 -5.85 5.03
N LEU A 168 12.48 -7.16 5.19
CA LEU A 168 12.21 -8.09 4.09
C LEU A 168 10.75 -8.49 4.15
N LEU A 169 9.99 -8.21 3.10
CA LEU A 169 8.54 -8.40 3.03
C LEU A 169 8.19 -9.39 1.92
N ALA A 170 7.28 -10.32 2.16
CA ALA A 170 6.61 -11.04 1.09
C ALA A 170 5.81 -10.06 0.22
N ARG A 171 5.67 -10.38 -1.08
CA ARG A 171 4.77 -9.61 -1.95
C ARG A 171 3.33 -9.79 -1.47
N ARG A 172 2.52 -8.73 -1.54
CA ARG A 172 1.17 -8.67 -0.94
C ARG A 172 0.17 -9.73 -1.43
N ASP A 173 0.42 -10.36 -2.56
CA ASP A 173 -0.40 -11.43 -3.13
C ASP A 173 0.06 -12.84 -2.71
N ILE A 174 1.04 -12.94 -1.81
CA ILE A 174 1.60 -14.19 -1.33
C ILE A 174 1.42 -14.29 0.18
N PHE A 175 1.01 -15.45 0.66
CA PHE A 175 1.02 -15.74 2.09
C PHE A 175 2.34 -16.39 2.51
N LYS A 176 2.91 -15.93 3.64
CA LYS A 176 4.08 -16.59 4.27
C LYS A 176 3.76 -18.02 4.71
N VAL A 177 2.51 -18.28 5.05
CA VAL A 177 1.97 -19.57 5.52
C VAL A 177 0.77 -19.98 4.69
N LYS A 178 0.51 -21.28 4.58
CA LYS A 178 -0.72 -21.76 3.93
C LYS A 178 -1.91 -21.48 4.85
N ALA A 179 -2.80 -20.58 4.43
CA ALA A 179 -4.03 -20.34 5.15
C ALA A 179 -4.91 -21.60 5.16
N PRO A 180 -5.58 -21.93 6.28
CA PRO A 180 -6.52 -23.05 6.33
C PRO A 180 -7.74 -22.79 5.43
N SER A 181 -8.31 -23.86 4.85
CA SER A 181 -9.56 -23.77 4.10
C SER A 181 -10.73 -23.55 5.08
N ARG A 182 -11.77 -22.86 4.60
CA ARG A 182 -13.03 -22.71 5.33
C ARG A 182 -14.18 -23.15 4.43
N ASP A 183 -14.65 -24.37 4.66
CA ASP A 183 -15.70 -24.96 3.83
C ASP A 183 -17.12 -24.55 4.27
N HIS A 184 -17.27 -24.07 5.51
CA HIS A 184 -18.53 -23.53 6.03
C HIS A 184 -18.30 -22.31 6.91
N PHE A 185 -19.26 -21.38 6.94
CA PHE A 185 -19.23 -20.22 7.84
C PHE A 185 -19.91 -20.55 9.16
N GLU A 186 -19.16 -20.45 10.26
CA GLU A 186 -19.69 -20.56 11.62
C GLU A 186 -19.75 -19.17 12.26
N PRO A 187 -20.94 -18.61 12.53
CA PRO A 187 -21.10 -17.24 13.01
C PRO A 187 -20.90 -17.09 14.53
N SER A 188 -20.49 -18.14 15.25
CA SER A 188 -20.32 -18.07 16.70
C SER A 188 -19.15 -17.15 17.07
N ASN A 189 -19.27 -16.37 18.15
CA ASN A 189 -18.19 -15.49 18.61
C ASN A 189 -16.89 -16.27 18.86
N ALA A 190 -16.99 -17.51 19.36
CA ALA A 190 -15.85 -18.39 19.58
C ALA A 190 -15.16 -18.77 18.25
N ALA A 191 -15.94 -19.13 17.23
CA ALA A 191 -15.40 -19.42 15.91
C ALA A 191 -14.75 -18.16 15.30
N LEU A 192 -15.42 -17.00 15.35
CA LEU A 192 -14.86 -15.74 14.84
C LEU A 192 -13.55 -15.36 15.54
N ALA A 193 -13.49 -15.51 16.87
CA ALA A 193 -12.27 -15.25 17.65
C ALA A 193 -11.14 -16.23 17.30
N ALA A 194 -11.44 -17.50 17.02
CA ALA A 194 -10.44 -18.48 16.62
C ALA A 194 -9.77 -18.14 15.27
N TRP A 195 -10.45 -17.39 14.40
CA TRP A 195 -9.90 -16.92 13.13
C TRP A 195 -9.00 -15.68 13.24
N GLN A 196 -8.92 -15.05 14.42
CA GLN A 196 -8.11 -13.86 14.64
C GLN A 196 -6.63 -14.10 14.30
N THR A 197 -6.06 -15.23 14.74
CA THR A 197 -4.67 -15.58 14.45
C THR A 197 -4.42 -15.78 12.96
N VAL A 198 -5.37 -16.38 12.23
CA VAL A 198 -5.25 -16.56 10.78
C VAL A 198 -5.32 -15.20 10.07
N TYR A 199 -6.21 -14.31 10.51
CA TYR A 199 -6.30 -12.95 9.99
C TYR A 199 -4.99 -12.19 10.21
N GLU A 200 -4.41 -12.25 11.42
CA GLU A 200 -3.14 -11.61 11.74
C GLU A 200 -1.99 -12.16 10.87
N GLN A 201 -1.88 -13.49 10.74
CA GLN A 201 -0.88 -14.15 9.90
C GLN A 201 -1.02 -13.81 8.41
N ALA A 202 -2.25 -13.66 7.92
CA ALA A 202 -2.53 -13.28 6.54
C ALA A 202 -2.11 -11.84 6.24
N ASN A 203 -2.20 -10.94 7.22
CA ASN A 203 -1.83 -9.53 7.10
C ASN A 203 -0.35 -9.26 7.46
N ASP A 204 0.31 -10.18 8.15
CA ASP A 204 1.74 -10.09 8.44
C ASP A 204 2.58 -10.56 7.25
N GLN A 205 3.10 -9.59 6.51
CA GLN A 205 3.96 -9.81 5.34
C GLN A 205 5.46 -9.76 5.66
N VAL A 206 5.85 -9.46 6.90
CA VAL A 206 7.25 -9.22 7.28
C VAL A 206 7.96 -10.55 7.56
N TRP A 207 9.00 -10.87 6.79
CA TRP A 207 9.89 -12.01 7.10
C TRP A 207 10.86 -11.67 8.22
N VAL A 208 11.46 -10.48 8.15
CA VAL A 208 12.40 -9.98 9.16
C VAL A 208 12.37 -8.45 9.14
N GLN A 209 12.53 -7.87 10.32
CA GLN A 209 12.63 -6.43 10.53
C GLN A 209 13.89 -6.14 11.35
N LYS A 210 14.59 -5.06 11.00
CA LYS A 210 15.69 -4.49 11.77
C LYS A 210 15.46 -2.99 11.91
N VAL A 211 15.69 -2.47 13.11
CA VAL A 211 15.62 -1.03 13.39
C VAL A 211 17.02 -0.55 13.75
N VAL A 212 17.48 0.52 13.10
CA VAL A 212 18.77 1.16 13.36
C VAL A 212 18.61 2.68 13.29
N ASP A 213 19.58 3.41 13.83
CA ASP A 213 19.62 4.86 13.71
C ASP A 213 20.57 5.28 12.59
N MET A 214 20.15 6.27 11.81
CA MET A 214 20.92 6.88 10.74
C MET A 214 21.22 8.33 11.17
N PRO A 215 22.40 8.60 11.76
CA PRO A 215 22.73 9.91 12.30
C PRO A 215 22.96 10.94 11.18
N PRO A 216 22.70 12.24 11.43
CA PRO A 216 22.93 13.29 10.45
C PRO A 216 24.41 13.40 10.05
N THR A 217 24.65 13.82 8.81
CA THR A 217 25.98 14.07 8.26
C THR A 217 26.04 15.49 7.69
N ASP A 218 27.23 16.08 7.67
CA ASP A 218 27.45 17.41 7.06
C ASP A 218 27.30 17.39 5.53
N ALA A 219 27.29 16.21 4.91
CA ALA A 219 27.25 16.01 3.47
C ALA A 219 25.83 16.04 2.86
N GLY A 220 24.79 16.25 3.67
CA GLY A 220 23.39 16.35 3.23
C GLY A 220 22.71 15.03 2.85
N VAL A 221 23.46 14.07 2.28
CA VAL A 221 23.01 12.69 2.08
C VAL A 221 23.63 11.80 3.16
N VAL A 222 22.80 10.99 3.80
CA VAL A 222 23.23 10.02 4.80
C VAL A 222 23.29 8.63 4.19
N LYS A 223 24.43 7.96 4.37
CA LYS A 223 24.67 6.60 3.89
C LYS A 223 24.69 5.63 5.05
N LEU A 224 23.98 4.52 4.89
CA LEU A 224 23.91 3.42 5.82
C LEU A 224 24.30 2.13 5.10
N THR A 225 25.28 1.42 5.63
CA THR A 225 25.65 0.07 5.18
C THR A 225 25.24 -0.91 6.25
N GLU A 226 24.35 -1.84 5.90
CA GLU A 226 23.74 -2.74 6.87
C GLU A 226 23.56 -4.14 6.30
N GLN A 227 23.36 -5.07 7.23
CA GLN A 227 23.10 -6.48 6.93
C GLN A 227 21.74 -6.90 7.50
N LEU A 228 21.00 -7.66 6.69
CA LEU A 228 19.73 -8.26 7.06
C LEU A 228 19.83 -9.79 6.98
N GLN A 229 19.56 -10.48 8.08
CA GLN A 229 19.55 -11.94 8.12
C GLN A 229 18.26 -12.47 7.48
N ILE A 230 18.37 -13.13 6.33
CA ILE A 230 17.20 -13.72 5.65
C ILE A 230 16.80 -15.01 6.38
N PRO A 231 15.53 -15.17 6.81
CA PRO A 231 15.05 -16.43 7.37
C PRO A 231 15.17 -17.58 6.37
N ALA A 232 15.41 -18.81 6.85
CA ALA A 232 15.62 -19.97 5.99
C ALA A 232 14.34 -20.40 5.23
N GLU A 233 13.18 -20.11 5.82
CA GLU A 233 11.84 -20.41 5.32
C GLU A 233 11.30 -19.38 4.32
N ALA A 234 11.98 -18.23 4.19
CA ALA A 234 11.57 -17.14 3.32
C ALA A 234 11.68 -17.59 1.84
N ARG A 235 10.67 -17.25 1.04
CA ARG A 235 10.53 -17.78 -0.32
C ARG A 235 9.67 -16.90 -1.22
N GLY A 236 9.91 -17.02 -2.52
CA GLY A 236 9.12 -16.37 -3.57
C GLY A 236 9.45 -14.88 -3.77
N PRO A 237 8.64 -14.18 -4.57
CA PRO A 237 8.68 -12.72 -4.72
C PRO A 237 8.59 -11.99 -3.38
N ALA A 238 9.53 -11.08 -3.16
CA ALA A 238 9.66 -10.31 -1.93
C ALA A 238 10.20 -8.90 -2.23
N HIS A 239 10.22 -8.05 -1.21
CA HIS A 239 10.77 -6.71 -1.26
C HIS A 239 11.71 -6.47 -0.08
N VAL A 240 12.85 -5.85 -0.32
CA VAL A 240 13.61 -5.19 0.73
C VAL A 240 13.13 -3.74 0.78
N ARG A 241 12.62 -3.32 1.92
CA ARG A 241 12.11 -1.96 2.17
C ARG A 241 12.96 -1.28 3.22
N VAL A 242 13.29 -0.02 2.97
CA VAL A 242 13.87 0.89 3.96
C VAL A 242 12.91 2.05 4.14
N PHE A 243 12.55 2.34 5.38
CA PHE A 243 11.75 3.49 5.77
C PHE A 243 12.54 4.31 6.79
N VAL A 244 12.73 5.59 6.52
CA VAL A 244 13.43 6.53 7.42
C VAL A 244 12.40 7.49 7.99
N GLU A 245 12.32 7.55 9.31
CA GLU A 245 11.53 8.51 10.06
C GLU A 245 12.45 9.60 10.63
N GLY A 246 12.43 10.75 9.97
CA GLY A 246 13.14 11.94 10.40
C GLY A 246 12.23 12.92 11.17
N PRO A 247 12.81 13.97 11.77
CA PRO A 247 12.05 14.92 12.60
C PRO A 247 11.02 15.74 11.83
N GLN A 248 11.23 15.95 10.52
CA GLN A 248 10.38 16.80 9.68
C GLN A 248 9.79 16.07 8.46
N GLY A 249 9.99 14.77 8.34
CA GLY A 249 9.50 14.02 7.19
C GLY A 249 9.96 12.56 7.18
N HIS A 250 9.63 11.90 6.08
CA HIS A 250 9.93 10.49 5.89
C HIS A 250 10.63 10.28 4.56
N ALA A 251 11.38 9.19 4.46
CA ALA A 251 11.93 8.71 3.19
C ALA A 251 11.70 7.20 3.05
N VAL A 252 11.51 6.73 1.82
CA VAL A 252 11.26 5.32 1.53
C VAL A 252 12.04 4.85 0.33
N GLY A 253 12.59 3.64 0.42
CA GLY A 253 13.27 2.94 -0.65
C GLY A 253 12.82 1.49 -0.70
N ILE A 254 12.73 0.93 -1.91
CA ILE A 254 12.29 -0.44 -2.12
C ILE A 254 13.05 -1.09 -3.27
N VAL A 255 13.48 -2.33 -3.07
CA VAL A 255 14.05 -3.18 -4.12
C VAL A 255 13.27 -4.50 -4.14
N SER A 256 12.81 -4.88 -5.33
CA SER A 256 12.14 -6.18 -5.54
C SER A 256 13.16 -7.30 -5.68
N VAL A 257 12.91 -8.41 -5.00
CA VAL A 257 13.79 -9.59 -4.98
C VAL A 257 12.98 -10.87 -5.15
N VAL A 258 13.66 -11.97 -5.49
CA VAL A 258 13.04 -13.30 -5.51
C VAL A 258 13.90 -14.24 -4.69
N LEU A 259 13.31 -14.80 -3.63
CA LEU A 259 13.95 -15.73 -2.72
C LEU A 259 13.77 -17.15 -3.25
N ARG A 260 14.86 -17.77 -3.70
CA ARG A 260 14.87 -19.17 -4.15
C ARG A 260 15.54 -20.03 -3.09
N PRO A 261 15.00 -21.22 -2.76
CA PRO A 261 15.69 -22.16 -1.91
C PRO A 261 17.09 -22.44 -2.46
N ALA A 262 18.09 -22.51 -1.58
CA ALA A 262 19.42 -22.96 -1.99
C ALA A 262 19.28 -24.35 -2.62
N LYS A 263 19.84 -24.57 -3.82
CA LYS A 263 19.99 -25.92 -4.37
C LYS A 263 20.70 -26.76 -3.32
N LYS A 264 20.07 -27.84 -2.84
CA LYS A 264 20.79 -28.87 -2.09
C LYS A 264 21.91 -29.37 -2.99
N VAL A 265 23.16 -29.08 -2.62
CA VAL A 265 24.31 -29.73 -3.24
C VAL A 265 24.27 -31.17 -2.73
N GLU A 266 23.88 -32.10 -3.59
CA GLU A 266 24.09 -33.52 -3.32
C GLU A 266 25.60 -33.74 -3.21
N VAL A 267 26.08 -33.95 -1.98
CA VAL A 267 27.43 -34.43 -1.75
C VAL A 267 27.45 -35.89 -2.21
N SER A 268 27.97 -36.13 -3.42
CA SER A 268 28.28 -37.48 -3.86
C SER A 268 29.33 -38.05 -2.92
N ALA A 269 28.92 -38.95 -2.03
CA ALA A 269 29.84 -39.73 -1.21
C ALA A 269 30.71 -40.59 -2.14
N ASN A 270 31.97 -40.18 -2.30
CA ASN A 270 32.99 -40.99 -2.96
C ASN A 270 33.16 -42.29 -2.17
N ARG A 271 32.76 -43.40 -2.79
CA ARG A 271 33.06 -44.76 -2.34
C ARG A 271 34.51 -45.06 -2.73
N ALA A 272 35.44 -44.84 -1.80
CA ALA A 272 36.76 -45.44 -1.82
C ALA A 272 36.83 -46.47 -0.68
N GLU A 273 37.57 -47.55 -0.91
CA GLU A 273 37.70 -48.81 -0.14
C GLU A 273 36.68 -49.89 -0.54
N ALA A 274 37.06 -51.10 -0.96
CA ALA A 274 38.27 -51.86 -0.63
C ALA A 274 38.78 -52.71 -1.81
N ALA A 275 40.06 -52.53 -2.14
CA ALA A 275 40.93 -53.57 -2.66
C ALA A 275 42.01 -53.80 -1.60
N SER A 276 41.82 -54.79 -0.72
CA SER A 276 42.85 -55.31 0.18
C SER A 276 42.30 -56.52 0.95
N ARG A 277 42.90 -57.67 0.67
CA ARG A 277 42.79 -59.00 1.32
C ARG A 277 41.71 -59.94 0.82
#